data_AF-A0A3D4FCS2-F1
#
_entry.id   AF-A0A3D4FCS2-F1
#
_cell.length_a   1.000
_cell.length_b   1.000
_cell.length_c   1.000
_cell.angle_alpha   90.00
_cell.angle_beta   90.00
_cell.angle_gamma   90.00
#
_symmetry.space_group_name_H-M   'P 1'
#
loop_
_entity.id
_entity.type
_entity.pdbx_description
1 polymer ?
#
loop_
_entity_poly.entity_id
_entity_poly.type
_entity_poly.pdbx_seq_one_letter_code
_entity_poly.pdbx_strand_id
1 'polypeptide(L)'
;MSRRIIAQWLLGSLCLCSQAEWARHTIDGTLEGADGVRLADVNRDGWQDIVTGWEESGQVRVYQNPGPKKARQPWPAVTVGKVASPEDAVFADLDQDGQMDVISSCEGSNRSVYVHWAPIESGDYRNASRWETEPIPALQGQAMWMFTTPGDINGDGRTDLVVGSKGKEATIGWLEAPTSPRKLVDWQWHPLQAIGWIMTIRVMDMDQDGDLDILFSDRKERASGIYALINPSNGQSMGFWKKILIGARGEEVMFMDVLSKEEKTWSIWAAIRSRQIQRFTFQTESFERTQESIWKFGDDFGTAKAVVAGDLDSDGKMDLVVSCENANDAKSGVFWLPRAETTKPRSISGSKGVKFDRMELIDLDGDGDLDILTCEERDLLGVLWYENPHFQ
;
A
#
# COMPACT_ATOMS: atom_id res chain seq x y z
N MET A 1 79.02 6.74 3.47
CA MET A 1 77.75 6.34 2.81
C MET A 1 76.62 6.48 3.82
N SER A 2 75.86 7.57 3.75
CA SER A 2 74.70 7.83 4.62
C SER A 2 73.43 7.43 3.88
N ARG A 3 72.67 6.46 4.40
CA ARG A 3 71.36 6.07 3.87
C ARG A 3 70.29 6.88 4.59
N ARG A 4 69.60 7.76 3.86
CA ARG A 4 68.36 8.41 4.31
C ARG A 4 67.18 7.49 4.01
N ILE A 5 66.41 7.16 5.04
CA ILE A 5 65.11 6.52 4.94
C ILE A 5 64.10 7.63 4.64
N ILE A 6 63.38 7.52 3.53
CA ILE A 6 62.25 8.39 3.19
C ILE A 6 60.99 7.64 3.62
N ALA A 7 60.29 8.15 4.64
CA ALA A 7 58.96 7.71 5.01
C ALA A 7 57.95 8.41 4.10
N GLN A 8 57.28 7.65 3.23
CA GLN A 8 56.14 8.11 2.45
C GLN A 8 54.88 8.00 3.33
N TRP A 9 54.29 9.13 3.67
CA TRP A 9 52.96 9.20 4.26
C TRP A 9 51.94 9.06 3.13
N LEU A 10 51.24 7.93 3.09
CA LEU A 10 50.00 7.78 2.33
C LEU A 10 48.92 8.61 3.03
N LEU A 11 48.65 9.80 2.49
CA LEU A 11 47.41 10.51 2.77
C LEU A 11 46.30 9.76 2.04
N GLY A 12 45.59 8.91 2.77
CA GLY A 12 44.32 8.36 2.32
C GLY A 12 43.31 9.50 2.18
N SER A 13 42.92 9.80 0.95
CA SER A 13 41.74 10.63 0.69
C SER A 13 40.53 9.88 1.22
N LEU A 14 40.02 10.31 2.39
CA LEU A 14 38.65 10.03 2.78
C LEU A 14 37.76 10.73 1.76
N CYS A 15 37.25 9.97 0.80
CA CYS A 15 36.14 10.42 -0.02
C CYS A 15 34.93 10.51 0.92
N LEU A 16 34.62 11.73 1.35
CA LEU A 16 33.32 12.04 1.92
C LEU A 16 32.33 11.93 0.77
N CYS A 17 31.74 10.75 0.56
CA CYS A 17 30.51 10.65 -0.22
C CYS A 17 29.48 11.49 0.54
N SER A 18 29.18 12.70 0.03
CA SER A 18 27.91 13.34 0.38
C SER A 18 26.83 12.36 -0.05
N GLN A 19 25.99 11.92 0.89
CA GLN A 19 24.84 11.11 0.55
C GLN A 19 24.02 11.91 -0.48
N ALA A 20 23.94 11.42 -1.72
CA ALA A 20 23.17 12.08 -2.75
C ALA A 20 21.71 12.13 -2.30
N GLU A 21 21.07 13.27 -2.50
CA GLU A 21 19.64 13.41 -2.25
C GLU A 21 18.88 12.58 -3.28
N TRP A 22 17.83 11.90 -2.84
CA TRP A 22 16.96 11.12 -3.71
C TRP A 22 16.21 12.08 -4.63
N ALA A 23 16.32 11.88 -5.94
CA ALA A 23 15.67 12.76 -6.90
C ALA A 23 14.17 12.49 -6.95
N ARG A 24 13.34 13.52 -6.76
CA ARG A 24 11.88 13.38 -6.83
C ARG A 24 11.36 13.60 -8.25
N HIS A 25 10.60 12.65 -8.76
CA HIS A 25 9.90 12.73 -10.04
C HIS A 25 8.38 12.73 -9.83
N THR A 26 7.65 13.51 -10.62
CA THR A 26 6.18 13.56 -10.56
C THR A 26 5.60 12.78 -11.73
N ILE A 27 4.77 11.78 -11.43
CA ILE A 27 3.99 11.01 -12.39
C ILE A 27 2.77 11.81 -12.82
N ASP A 28 2.01 12.33 -11.84
CA ASP A 28 0.87 13.22 -12.07
C ASP A 28 0.68 14.14 -10.86
N GLY A 29 0.63 15.45 -11.11
CA GLY A 29 0.31 16.49 -10.12
C GLY A 29 -0.82 17.41 -10.59
N THR A 30 -1.69 16.92 -11.47
CA THR A 30 -2.76 17.71 -12.12
C THR A 30 -4.09 17.69 -11.36
N LEU A 31 -4.19 16.89 -10.30
CA LEU A 31 -5.37 16.72 -9.46
C LEU A 31 -5.01 16.89 -7.98
N GLU A 32 -6.04 17.03 -7.16
CA GLU A 32 -5.96 17.13 -5.69
C GLU A 32 -6.43 15.82 -5.05
N GLY A 33 -5.75 15.38 -3.99
CA GLY A 33 -6.23 14.27 -3.17
C GLY A 33 -5.73 12.87 -3.48
N ALA A 34 -4.52 12.71 -4.02
CA ALA A 34 -4.01 11.37 -4.33
C ALA A 34 -3.92 10.51 -3.06
N ASP A 35 -4.69 9.42 -3.01
CA ASP A 35 -4.78 8.54 -1.84
C ASP A 35 -4.25 7.14 -2.18
N GLY A 36 -2.95 6.97 -1.93
CA GLY A 36 -2.21 5.74 -2.19
C GLY A 36 -2.11 5.35 -3.67
N VAL A 37 -1.37 4.27 -3.91
CA VAL A 37 -1.23 3.64 -5.23
C VAL A 37 -1.49 2.14 -5.11
N ARG A 38 -1.91 1.51 -6.21
CA ARG A 38 -1.91 0.05 -6.38
C ARG A 38 -1.32 -0.29 -7.74
N LEU A 39 -0.67 -1.45 -7.79
CA LEU A 39 0.13 -1.88 -8.94
C LEU A 39 -0.52 -3.07 -9.64
N ALA A 40 -0.48 -3.05 -10.97
CA ALA A 40 -0.71 -4.21 -11.84
C ALA A 40 -0.09 -3.93 -13.21
N ASP A 41 0.33 -4.96 -13.94
CA ASP A 41 0.71 -4.80 -15.35
C ASP A 41 -0.56 -4.92 -16.22
N VAL A 42 -1.20 -3.79 -16.54
CA VAL A 42 -2.52 -3.78 -17.19
C VAL A 42 -2.43 -3.94 -18.70
N ASN A 43 -1.25 -3.70 -19.28
CA ASN A 43 -1.02 -3.77 -20.73
C ASN A 43 -0.16 -4.98 -21.14
N ARG A 44 0.34 -5.75 -20.16
CA ARG A 44 1.19 -6.94 -20.28
C ARG A 44 2.54 -6.66 -20.95
N ASP A 45 3.13 -5.50 -20.68
CA ASP A 45 4.46 -5.12 -21.18
C ASP A 45 5.60 -5.48 -20.22
N GLY A 46 5.26 -6.03 -19.05
CA GLY A 46 6.21 -6.43 -18.01
C GLY A 46 6.52 -5.33 -17.00
N TRP A 47 5.90 -4.15 -17.11
CA TRP A 47 6.06 -3.05 -16.17
C TRP A 47 4.79 -2.85 -15.33
N GLN A 48 4.97 -2.51 -14.06
CA GLN A 48 3.83 -2.24 -13.18
C GLN A 48 3.24 -0.87 -13.51
N ASP A 49 1.96 -0.85 -13.84
CA ASP A 49 1.11 0.31 -13.98
C ASP A 49 0.49 0.69 -12.63
N ILE A 50 -0.09 1.88 -12.53
CA ILE A 50 -0.61 2.43 -11.26
C ILE A 50 -2.10 2.72 -11.37
N VAL A 51 -2.86 2.46 -10.31
CA VAL A 51 -4.16 3.10 -10.08
C VAL A 51 -4.17 3.88 -8.78
N THR A 52 -4.90 5.00 -8.77
CA THR A 52 -5.08 5.86 -7.59
C THR A 52 -6.50 6.45 -7.56
N GLY A 53 -7.03 6.62 -6.36
CA GLY A 53 -8.16 7.51 -6.08
C GLY A 53 -7.65 8.93 -5.83
N TRP A 54 -8.32 9.92 -6.41
CA TRP A 54 -8.13 11.34 -6.11
C TRP A 54 -9.32 11.84 -5.32
N GLU A 55 -9.20 11.82 -3.99
CA GLU A 55 -10.29 12.04 -3.03
C GLU A 55 -11.01 13.38 -3.31
N GLU A 56 -10.29 14.50 -3.20
CA GLU A 56 -10.85 15.84 -3.39
C GLU A 56 -11.29 16.10 -4.84
N SER A 57 -10.60 15.52 -5.83
CA SER A 57 -10.96 15.70 -7.24
C SER A 57 -12.12 14.80 -7.70
N GLY A 58 -12.51 13.82 -6.89
CA GLY A 58 -13.56 12.85 -7.21
C GLY A 58 -13.28 12.04 -8.47
N GLN A 59 -12.03 11.62 -8.67
CA GLN A 59 -11.59 10.88 -9.87
C GLN A 59 -10.81 9.63 -9.51
N VAL A 60 -11.00 8.57 -10.29
CA VAL A 60 -10.17 7.36 -10.24
C VAL A 60 -9.37 7.32 -11.54
N ARG A 61 -8.04 7.21 -11.44
CA ARG A 61 -7.14 7.23 -12.58
C ARG A 61 -6.24 6.02 -12.63
N VAL A 62 -6.04 5.51 -13.84
CA VAL A 62 -5.01 4.52 -14.17
C VAL A 62 -3.89 5.21 -14.93
N TYR A 63 -2.64 4.91 -14.58
CA TYR A 63 -1.42 5.39 -15.24
C TYR A 63 -0.65 4.22 -15.80
N GLN A 64 -0.33 4.28 -17.08
CA GLN A 64 0.51 3.27 -17.71
C GLN A 64 1.98 3.68 -17.62
N ASN A 65 2.81 2.78 -17.13
CA ASN A 65 4.24 2.95 -17.04
C ASN A 65 4.81 3.10 -18.46
N PRO A 66 5.44 4.23 -18.80
CA PRO A 66 5.97 4.47 -20.15
C PRO A 66 7.32 3.77 -20.37
N GLY A 67 7.78 3.01 -19.37
CA GLY A 67 9.03 2.27 -19.34
C GLY A 67 10.19 3.03 -18.70
N PRO A 68 11.26 2.31 -18.32
CA PRO A 68 12.44 2.83 -17.62
C PRO A 68 12.99 4.16 -18.17
N LYS A 69 13.13 4.25 -19.49
CA LYS A 69 13.68 5.44 -20.19
C LYS A 69 12.80 6.69 -20.09
N LYS A 70 11.53 6.53 -19.74
CA LYS A 70 10.53 7.60 -19.67
C LYS A 70 9.88 7.71 -18.29
N ALA A 71 10.28 6.88 -17.31
CA ALA A 71 9.70 6.86 -15.97
C ALA A 71 9.80 8.22 -15.24
N ARG A 72 10.80 9.03 -15.59
CA ARG A 72 11.03 10.39 -15.09
C ARG A 72 10.12 11.47 -15.72
N GLN A 73 9.30 11.11 -16.71
CA GLN A 73 8.32 12.00 -17.35
C GLN A 73 6.94 11.79 -16.72
N PRO A 74 5.97 12.72 -16.88
CA PRO A 74 4.59 12.46 -16.52
C PRO A 74 4.06 11.23 -17.26
N TRP A 75 3.33 10.35 -16.57
CA TRP A 75 2.87 9.11 -17.19
C TRP A 75 1.60 9.33 -18.00
N PRO A 76 1.44 8.60 -19.12
CA PRO A 76 0.15 8.31 -19.70
C PRO A 76 -0.94 7.96 -18.68
N ALA A 77 -2.06 8.67 -18.69
CA ALA A 77 -3.17 8.41 -17.76
C ALA A 77 -4.53 8.35 -18.45
N VAL A 78 -5.47 7.65 -17.82
CA VAL A 78 -6.90 7.63 -18.16
C VAL A 78 -7.74 7.77 -16.89
N THR A 79 -8.72 8.67 -16.89
CA THR A 79 -9.75 8.71 -15.83
C THR A 79 -10.78 7.63 -16.13
N VAL A 80 -10.80 6.57 -15.32
CA VAL A 80 -11.68 5.40 -15.48
C VAL A 80 -13.02 5.59 -14.76
N GLY A 81 -13.07 6.48 -13.78
CA GLY A 81 -14.26 6.75 -12.98
C GLY A 81 -14.31 8.16 -12.41
N LYS A 82 -15.53 8.66 -12.19
CA LYS A 82 -15.80 9.91 -11.46
C LYS A 82 -16.79 9.61 -10.34
N VAL A 83 -16.28 9.56 -9.11
CA VAL A 83 -16.99 9.14 -7.90
C VAL A 83 -16.65 10.08 -6.76
N ALA A 84 -17.52 10.19 -5.75
CA ALA A 84 -17.33 11.15 -4.67
C ALA A 84 -16.39 10.58 -3.58
N SER A 85 -15.28 11.27 -3.31
CA SER A 85 -14.28 10.92 -2.29
C SER A 85 -13.80 9.47 -2.36
N PRO A 86 -13.14 9.05 -3.46
CA PRO A 86 -12.44 7.77 -3.51
C PRO A 86 -11.21 7.77 -2.59
N GLU A 87 -11.15 6.84 -1.65
CA GLU A 87 -10.06 6.65 -0.67
C GLU A 87 -9.11 5.51 -1.07
N ASP A 88 -9.58 4.61 -1.95
CA ASP A 88 -8.76 3.54 -2.50
C ASP A 88 -9.24 3.18 -3.90
N ALA A 89 -8.32 2.66 -4.70
CA ALA A 89 -8.61 2.05 -5.99
C ALA A 89 -7.67 0.87 -6.21
N VAL A 90 -8.19 -0.30 -6.59
CA VAL A 90 -7.43 -1.54 -6.83
C VAL A 90 -7.75 -2.10 -8.21
N PHE A 91 -6.80 -2.85 -8.78
CA PHE A 91 -7.02 -3.63 -9.99
C PHE A 91 -7.53 -5.04 -9.68
N ALA A 92 -8.43 -5.55 -10.51
CA ALA A 92 -8.75 -6.98 -10.60
C ALA A 92 -9.42 -7.29 -11.95
N ASP A 93 -9.18 -8.47 -12.51
CA ASP A 93 -9.95 -9.00 -13.62
C ASP A 93 -11.19 -9.71 -13.05
N LEU A 94 -12.28 -8.96 -12.84
CA LEU A 94 -13.44 -9.47 -12.10
C LEU A 94 -14.31 -10.39 -12.94
N ASP A 95 -14.37 -10.16 -14.26
CA ASP A 95 -15.19 -10.93 -15.19
C ASP A 95 -14.41 -11.95 -16.03
N GLN A 96 -13.11 -12.07 -15.79
CA GLN A 96 -12.20 -13.03 -16.43
C GLN A 96 -12.08 -12.83 -17.94
N ASP A 97 -12.24 -11.60 -18.42
CA ASP A 97 -12.05 -11.26 -19.83
C ASP A 97 -10.56 -10.99 -20.17
N GLY A 98 -9.69 -10.97 -19.16
CA GLY A 98 -8.27 -10.73 -19.27
C GLY A 98 -7.87 -9.27 -19.10
N GLN A 99 -8.83 -8.35 -18.96
CA GLN A 99 -8.59 -6.93 -18.78
C GLN A 99 -8.69 -6.58 -17.29
N MET A 100 -7.79 -5.74 -16.80
CA MET A 100 -7.84 -5.31 -15.41
C MET A 100 -8.92 -4.24 -15.24
N ASP A 101 -10.04 -4.61 -14.61
CA ASP A 101 -11.02 -3.66 -14.08
C ASP A 101 -10.43 -2.89 -12.89
N VAL A 102 -11.13 -1.83 -12.48
CA VAL A 102 -10.78 -1.06 -11.28
C VAL A 102 -11.93 -1.09 -10.28
N ILE A 103 -11.61 -1.25 -9.02
CA ILE A 103 -12.58 -1.17 -7.92
C ILE A 103 -12.18 0.01 -7.02
N SER A 104 -13.09 0.94 -6.78
CA SER A 104 -12.84 2.06 -5.88
C SER A 104 -13.70 2.01 -4.62
N SER A 105 -13.10 2.23 -3.46
CA SER A 105 -13.80 2.44 -2.18
C SER A 105 -14.05 3.94 -1.96
N CYS A 106 -15.29 4.32 -1.65
CA CYS A 106 -15.68 5.72 -1.53
C CYS A 106 -16.43 6.00 -0.23
N GLU A 107 -16.00 7.05 0.47
CA GLU A 107 -16.61 7.48 1.72
C GLU A 107 -17.54 8.69 1.62
N GLY A 108 -17.52 9.34 0.46
CA GLY A 108 -18.29 10.55 0.18
C GLY A 108 -19.80 10.34 0.33
N SER A 109 -20.62 11.33 -0.04
CA SER A 109 -22.07 11.30 0.22
C SER A 109 -22.81 10.03 -0.23
N ASN A 110 -22.31 9.36 -1.27
CA ASN A 110 -22.91 8.14 -1.81
C ASN A 110 -22.47 6.84 -1.11
N ARG A 111 -21.35 6.88 -0.35
CA ARG A 111 -20.86 5.79 0.52
C ARG A 111 -20.98 4.41 -0.13
N SER A 112 -20.14 4.11 -1.12
CA SER A 112 -20.24 2.88 -1.90
C SER A 112 -18.88 2.38 -2.35
N VAL A 113 -18.85 1.13 -2.79
CA VAL A 113 -17.76 0.57 -3.60
C VAL A 113 -18.25 0.55 -5.04
N TYR A 114 -17.43 1.05 -5.95
CA TYR A 114 -17.73 1.09 -7.37
C TYR A 114 -16.84 0.11 -8.13
N VAL A 115 -17.39 -0.50 -9.17
CA VAL A 115 -16.61 -1.18 -10.21
C VAL A 115 -16.55 -0.26 -11.44
N HIS A 116 -15.35 -0.11 -11.97
CA HIS A 116 -15.06 0.53 -13.24
C HIS A 116 -14.64 -0.57 -14.21
N TRP A 117 -15.57 -1.00 -15.05
CA TRP A 117 -15.36 -2.07 -16.01
C TRP A 117 -14.44 -1.60 -17.13
N ALA A 118 -13.36 -2.33 -17.34
CA ALA A 118 -12.46 -2.12 -18.45
C ALA A 118 -13.13 -2.48 -19.79
N PRO A 119 -12.70 -1.87 -20.89
CA PRO A 119 -13.09 -2.32 -22.21
C PRO A 119 -12.46 -3.67 -22.54
N ILE A 120 -13.28 -4.56 -23.12
CA ILE A 120 -12.87 -5.90 -23.60
C ILE A 120 -11.69 -5.81 -24.59
N GLU A 121 -11.70 -4.80 -25.47
CA GLU A 121 -10.63 -4.60 -26.45
C GLU A 121 -9.45 -3.86 -25.80
N SER A 122 -8.30 -4.51 -25.70
CA SER A 122 -7.11 -3.95 -25.05
C SER A 122 -6.60 -2.63 -25.63
N GLY A 123 -6.78 -2.41 -26.94
CA GLY A 123 -6.46 -1.15 -27.60
C GLY A 123 -7.29 0.05 -27.11
N ASP A 124 -8.44 -0.20 -26.48
CA ASP A 124 -9.36 0.81 -25.97
C ASP A 124 -9.12 1.16 -24.49
N TYR A 125 -8.19 0.49 -23.78
CA TYR A 125 -8.00 0.67 -22.33
C TYR A 125 -7.75 2.13 -21.90
N ARG A 126 -7.07 2.92 -22.75
CA ARG A 126 -6.81 4.35 -22.49
C ARG A 126 -7.95 5.29 -22.90
N ASN A 127 -9.02 4.77 -23.46
CA ASN A 127 -10.16 5.55 -23.90
C ASN A 127 -11.21 5.64 -22.78
N ALA A 128 -11.21 6.75 -22.05
CA ALA A 128 -12.14 6.98 -20.93
C ALA A 128 -13.63 6.78 -21.29
N SER A 129 -14.02 6.98 -22.56
CA SER A 129 -15.42 6.79 -22.98
C SER A 129 -15.86 5.32 -23.10
N ARG A 130 -14.92 4.39 -22.96
CA ARG A 130 -15.16 2.94 -23.04
C ARG A 130 -15.23 2.26 -21.68
N TRP A 131 -14.97 3.00 -20.61
CA TRP A 131 -15.12 2.50 -19.24
C TRP A 131 -16.56 2.70 -18.77
N GLU A 132 -17.06 1.71 -18.03
CA GLU A 132 -18.39 1.76 -17.43
C GLU A 132 -18.25 1.74 -15.91
N THR A 133 -18.87 2.68 -15.20
CA THR A 133 -18.77 2.78 -13.74
C THR A 133 -20.12 2.53 -13.10
N GLU A 134 -20.18 1.57 -12.18
CA GLU A 134 -21.41 1.20 -11.47
C GLU A 134 -21.14 0.92 -9.98
N PRO A 135 -22.04 1.34 -9.06
CA PRO A 135 -21.91 1.01 -7.64
C PRO A 135 -22.34 -0.44 -7.39
N ILE A 136 -21.72 -1.10 -6.41
CA ILE A 136 -22.18 -2.39 -5.91
C ILE A 136 -23.40 -2.15 -5.00
N PRO A 137 -24.62 -2.57 -5.40
CA PRO A 137 -25.85 -2.23 -4.67
C PRO A 137 -25.86 -2.69 -3.22
N ALA A 138 -25.26 -3.84 -2.93
CA ALA A 138 -25.20 -4.42 -1.58
C ALA A 138 -24.47 -3.53 -0.56
N LEU A 139 -23.55 -2.65 -1.01
CA LEU A 139 -22.74 -1.78 -0.13
C LEU A 139 -23.18 -0.32 -0.13
N GLN A 140 -24.07 0.07 -1.04
CA GLN A 140 -24.44 1.47 -1.24
C GLN A 140 -25.14 2.05 0.00
N GLY A 141 -24.61 3.18 0.48
CA GLY A 141 -25.15 3.92 1.62
C GLY A 141 -24.87 3.31 2.99
N GLN A 142 -24.23 2.14 3.08
CA GLN A 142 -24.10 1.35 4.30
C GLN A 142 -23.02 1.87 5.26
N ALA A 143 -21.84 2.21 4.76
CA ALA A 143 -20.69 2.65 5.57
C ALA A 143 -19.74 3.54 4.76
N MET A 144 -18.80 4.22 5.43
CA MET A 144 -17.73 4.97 4.75
C MET A 144 -16.63 3.99 4.33
N TRP A 145 -16.67 3.52 3.08
CA TRP A 145 -15.76 2.50 2.58
C TRP A 145 -14.38 3.10 2.28
N MET A 146 -13.34 2.43 2.78
CA MET A 146 -11.97 2.94 2.77
C MET A 146 -11.08 2.12 1.86
N PHE A 147 -11.04 0.80 2.05
CA PHE A 147 -10.08 -0.08 1.37
C PHE A 147 -10.75 -1.34 0.85
N THR A 148 -10.27 -1.80 -0.30
CA THR A 148 -10.66 -3.07 -0.92
C THR A 148 -9.42 -3.92 -1.16
N THR A 149 -9.54 -5.24 -1.07
CA THR A 149 -8.51 -6.19 -1.52
C THR A 149 -9.17 -7.36 -2.25
N PRO A 150 -8.86 -7.59 -3.53
CA PRO A 150 -9.38 -8.74 -4.27
C PRO A 150 -8.75 -10.06 -3.81
N GLY A 151 -9.49 -11.16 -3.89
CA GLY A 151 -9.02 -12.53 -3.62
C GLY A 151 -10.13 -13.56 -3.77
N ASP A 152 -9.80 -14.82 -4.03
CA ASP A 152 -10.77 -15.92 -4.07
C ASP A 152 -11.02 -16.43 -2.64
N ILE A 153 -12.00 -15.85 -1.95
CA ILE A 153 -12.22 -16.08 -0.52
C ILE A 153 -12.95 -17.39 -0.29
N ASN A 154 -13.78 -17.79 -1.26
CA ASN A 154 -14.58 -19.00 -1.16
C ASN A 154 -14.01 -20.22 -1.94
N GLY A 155 -12.85 -20.06 -2.58
CA GLY A 155 -12.14 -21.12 -3.30
C GLY A 155 -12.85 -21.59 -4.57
N ASP A 156 -13.73 -20.77 -5.14
CA ASP A 156 -14.55 -21.15 -6.30
C ASP A 156 -13.98 -20.69 -7.66
N GLY A 157 -12.81 -20.08 -7.63
CA GLY A 157 -12.07 -19.61 -8.79
C GLY A 157 -12.54 -18.26 -9.33
N ARG A 158 -13.45 -17.55 -8.65
CA ARG A 158 -13.84 -16.17 -8.97
C ARG A 158 -13.17 -15.19 -8.00
N THR A 159 -12.97 -13.96 -8.46
CA THR A 159 -12.35 -12.92 -7.64
C THR A 159 -13.40 -12.23 -6.78
N ASP A 160 -13.41 -12.56 -5.49
CA ASP A 160 -14.17 -11.85 -4.46
C ASP A 160 -13.46 -10.56 -4.03
N LEU A 161 -14.14 -9.76 -3.21
CA LEU A 161 -13.60 -8.50 -2.69
C LEU A 161 -13.72 -8.42 -1.16
N VAL A 162 -12.59 -8.33 -0.45
CA VAL A 162 -12.59 -7.97 0.97
C VAL A 162 -12.64 -6.46 1.11
N VAL A 163 -13.60 -5.94 1.86
CA VAL A 163 -13.85 -4.49 1.97
C VAL A 163 -13.94 -4.08 3.44
N GLY A 164 -13.32 -2.95 3.77
CA GLY A 164 -13.36 -2.35 5.10
C GLY A 164 -13.85 -0.91 5.08
N SER A 165 -14.38 -0.45 6.21
CA SER A 165 -14.94 0.90 6.35
C SER A 165 -14.47 1.63 7.62
N LYS A 166 -14.82 2.91 7.74
CA LYS A 166 -14.60 3.74 8.92
C LYS A 166 -15.88 4.35 9.49
N GLY A 167 -15.80 4.76 10.76
CA GLY A 167 -16.89 5.43 11.46
C GLY A 167 -17.73 4.49 12.32
N LYS A 168 -18.91 4.96 12.74
CA LYS A 168 -19.75 4.27 13.72
C LYS A 168 -20.36 2.97 13.18
N GLU A 169 -20.63 2.93 11.89
CA GLU A 169 -21.17 1.77 11.17
C GLU A 169 -20.05 0.91 10.54
N ALA A 170 -18.79 1.11 10.95
CA ALA A 170 -17.66 0.46 10.32
C ALA A 170 -17.65 -1.06 10.54
N THR A 171 -17.37 -1.74 9.45
CA THR A 171 -17.33 -3.18 9.33
C THR A 171 -16.23 -3.58 8.36
N ILE A 172 -15.72 -4.78 8.55
CA ILE A 172 -14.93 -5.53 7.57
C ILE A 172 -15.68 -6.81 7.22
N GLY A 173 -15.61 -7.18 5.95
CA GLY A 173 -16.24 -8.38 5.40
C GLY A 173 -15.83 -8.58 3.96
N TRP A 174 -16.54 -9.46 3.26
CA TRP A 174 -16.23 -9.75 1.86
C TRP A 174 -17.50 -9.80 0.99
N LEU A 175 -17.32 -9.49 -0.28
CA LEU A 175 -18.33 -9.56 -1.32
C LEU A 175 -18.05 -10.78 -2.18
N GLU A 176 -18.98 -11.72 -2.19
CA GLU A 176 -18.91 -12.92 -3.02
C GLU A 176 -19.29 -12.59 -4.47
N ALA A 177 -18.40 -12.92 -5.38
CA ALA A 177 -18.59 -12.74 -6.81
C ALA A 177 -19.65 -13.71 -7.35
N PRO A 178 -20.68 -13.24 -8.08
CA PRO A 178 -21.62 -14.13 -8.74
C PRO A 178 -20.98 -14.78 -9.97
N THR A 179 -21.63 -15.80 -10.52
CA THR A 179 -21.22 -16.43 -11.79
C THR A 179 -21.28 -15.48 -13.00
N SER A 180 -21.94 -14.34 -12.88
CA SER A 180 -21.95 -13.25 -13.86
C SER A 180 -21.55 -11.94 -13.20
N PRO A 181 -20.23 -11.69 -13.01
CA PRO A 181 -19.72 -10.56 -12.21
C PRO A 181 -20.22 -9.18 -12.64
N ARG A 182 -20.48 -8.98 -13.94
CA ARG A 182 -21.08 -7.74 -14.47
C ARG A 182 -22.51 -7.46 -13.98
N LYS A 183 -23.23 -8.44 -13.43
CA LYS A 183 -24.53 -8.22 -12.78
C LYS A 183 -24.32 -7.86 -11.31
N LEU A 184 -23.97 -6.60 -11.04
CA LEU A 184 -23.60 -6.16 -9.69
C LEU A 184 -24.66 -6.40 -8.61
N VAL A 185 -25.94 -6.52 -8.98
CA VAL A 185 -27.04 -6.86 -8.06
C VAL A 185 -26.94 -8.27 -7.47
N ASP A 186 -26.23 -9.18 -8.15
CA ASP A 186 -26.09 -10.58 -7.73
C ASP A 186 -24.92 -10.80 -6.76
N TRP A 187 -24.07 -9.78 -6.54
CA TRP A 187 -22.98 -9.84 -5.55
C TRP A 187 -23.54 -9.90 -4.12
N GLN A 188 -23.01 -10.80 -3.31
CA GLN A 188 -23.50 -11.04 -1.95
C GLN A 188 -22.54 -10.50 -0.91
N TRP A 189 -23.04 -9.68 0.01
CA TRP A 189 -22.24 -9.12 1.10
C TRP A 189 -22.25 -10.00 2.34
N HIS A 190 -21.07 -10.36 2.82
CA HIS A 190 -20.83 -11.18 4.00
C HIS A 190 -20.06 -10.38 5.06
N PRO A 191 -20.75 -9.68 5.98
CA PRO A 191 -20.09 -8.95 7.06
C PRO A 191 -19.47 -9.91 8.06
N LEU A 192 -18.21 -9.67 8.46
CA LEU A 192 -17.49 -10.53 9.40
C LEU A 192 -17.38 -9.92 10.79
N GLN A 193 -16.99 -8.65 10.87
CA GLN A 193 -16.62 -8.03 12.14
C GLN A 193 -16.85 -6.52 12.13
N ALA A 194 -17.50 -6.01 13.18
CA ALA A 194 -17.53 -4.58 13.47
C ALA A 194 -16.13 -4.09 13.87
N ILE A 195 -15.71 -2.97 13.29
CA ILE A 195 -14.40 -2.32 13.48
C ILE A 195 -14.62 -0.82 13.66
N GLY A 196 -13.57 -0.03 13.90
CA GLY A 196 -13.67 1.42 14.01
C GLY A 196 -13.25 2.19 12.76
N TRP A 197 -12.04 1.93 12.28
CA TRP A 197 -11.47 2.59 11.11
C TRP A 197 -10.38 1.72 10.51
N ILE A 198 -10.72 1.02 9.42
CA ILE A 198 -9.75 0.19 8.69
C ILE A 198 -8.60 1.04 8.15
N MET A 199 -7.36 0.57 8.28
CA MET A 199 -6.20 1.21 7.64
C MET A 199 -5.44 0.28 6.71
N THR A 200 -5.57 -1.04 6.86
CA THR A 200 -4.93 -2.00 5.96
C THR A 200 -5.75 -3.27 5.91
N ILE A 201 -5.85 -3.86 4.72
CA ILE A 201 -6.33 -5.21 4.48
C ILE A 201 -5.21 -5.95 3.73
N ARG A 202 -4.96 -7.20 4.12
CA ARG A 202 -4.15 -8.18 3.40
C ARG A 202 -4.95 -9.47 3.34
N VAL A 203 -5.02 -10.06 2.16
CA VAL A 203 -5.65 -11.35 1.91
C VAL A 203 -4.54 -12.35 1.62
N MET A 204 -4.38 -13.34 2.48
CA MET A 204 -3.27 -14.29 2.44
C MET A 204 -3.59 -15.48 3.33
N ASP A 205 -3.08 -16.65 2.98
CA ASP A 205 -3.16 -17.86 3.82
C ASP A 205 -2.21 -17.69 5.03
N MET A 206 -2.76 -17.33 6.19
CA MET A 206 -1.97 -16.98 7.37
C MET A 206 -1.58 -18.21 8.17
N ASP A 207 -2.46 -19.21 8.24
CA ASP A 207 -2.24 -20.44 9.00
C ASP A 207 -1.77 -21.65 8.18
N GLN A 208 -1.57 -21.45 6.87
CA GLN A 208 -1.05 -22.43 5.90
C GLN A 208 -2.00 -23.62 5.66
N ASP A 209 -3.30 -23.41 5.78
CA ASP A 209 -4.29 -24.44 5.53
C ASP A 209 -4.77 -24.51 4.06
N GLY A 210 -4.34 -23.55 3.24
CA GLY A 210 -4.66 -23.44 1.82
C GLY A 210 -5.78 -22.45 1.50
N ASP A 211 -6.45 -21.91 2.51
CA ASP A 211 -7.57 -20.97 2.36
C ASP A 211 -7.08 -19.53 2.61
N LEU A 212 -7.67 -18.54 1.93
CA LEU A 212 -7.28 -17.15 2.13
C LEU A 212 -7.90 -16.56 3.41
N ASP A 213 -7.05 -16.04 4.30
CA ASP A 213 -7.41 -15.31 5.51
C ASP A 213 -7.37 -13.79 5.32
N ILE A 214 -7.88 -13.06 6.32
CA ILE A 214 -7.87 -11.59 6.33
C ILE A 214 -7.03 -11.08 7.49
N LEU A 215 -5.90 -10.44 7.17
CA LEU A 215 -5.11 -9.66 8.12
C LEU A 215 -5.43 -8.17 7.96
N PHE A 216 -5.77 -7.50 9.04
CA PHE A 216 -6.17 -6.10 9.00
C PHE A 216 -5.72 -5.26 10.20
N SER A 217 -5.61 -3.95 9.97
CA SER A 217 -5.40 -2.95 11.04
C SER A 217 -6.65 -2.13 11.30
N ASP A 218 -7.06 -2.02 12.56
CA ASP A 218 -8.14 -1.17 13.02
C ASP A 218 -7.56 -0.01 13.85
N ARG A 219 -7.70 1.21 13.32
CA ARG A 219 -7.06 2.41 13.88
C ARG A 219 -7.79 2.95 15.09
N LYS A 220 -9.13 2.83 15.16
CA LYS A 220 -9.95 3.52 16.18
C LYS A 220 -10.94 2.56 16.85
N GLU A 221 -11.57 3.04 17.93
CA GLU A 221 -12.47 2.32 18.85
C GLU A 221 -11.81 1.49 19.96
N ARG A 222 -12.64 0.86 20.81
CA ARG A 222 -12.26 0.15 22.07
C ARG A 222 -11.32 -1.05 21.85
N ALA A 223 -11.15 -1.50 20.60
CA ALA A 223 -10.31 -2.62 20.24
C ALA A 223 -9.44 -2.30 19.02
N SER A 224 -8.83 -1.10 18.96
CA SER A 224 -7.81 -0.82 17.95
C SER A 224 -6.62 -1.77 18.08
N GLY A 225 -5.96 -2.06 16.95
CA GLY A 225 -4.85 -3.00 16.87
C GLY A 225 -4.79 -3.73 15.53
N ILE A 226 -3.94 -4.75 15.45
CA ILE A 226 -3.77 -5.60 14.28
C ILE A 226 -4.39 -6.97 14.57
N TYR A 227 -5.20 -7.46 13.65
CA TYR A 227 -5.97 -8.68 13.82
C TYR A 227 -5.94 -9.54 12.56
N ALA A 228 -5.97 -10.86 12.74
CA ALA A 228 -6.27 -11.81 11.67
C ALA A 228 -7.67 -12.40 11.89
N LEU A 229 -8.43 -12.58 10.82
CA LEU A 229 -9.63 -13.39 10.77
C LEU A 229 -9.29 -14.65 9.98
N ILE A 230 -9.39 -15.80 10.64
CA ILE A 230 -9.04 -17.10 10.04
C ILE A 230 -10.28 -17.70 9.39
N ASN A 231 -10.16 -17.99 8.09
CA ASN A 231 -11.16 -18.57 7.23
C ASN A 231 -11.26 -20.08 7.51
N PRO A 232 -12.39 -20.59 8.03
CA PRO A 232 -12.43 -21.95 8.54
C PRO A 232 -12.62 -23.04 7.47
N SER A 233 -12.97 -22.71 6.22
CA SER A 233 -13.32 -23.68 5.16
C SER A 233 -13.56 -23.02 3.78
N ASN A 234 -12.59 -22.31 3.20
CA ASN A 234 -12.74 -21.63 1.90
C ASN A 234 -14.05 -20.84 1.83
N GLY A 235 -14.36 -20.00 2.81
CA GLY A 235 -15.58 -19.20 2.83
C GLY A 235 -16.93 -19.97 2.87
N GLN A 236 -16.94 -21.32 2.77
CA GLN A 236 -18.16 -22.14 2.69
C GLN A 236 -18.92 -22.19 4.02
N SER A 237 -18.24 -21.90 5.13
CA SER A 237 -18.89 -21.73 6.41
C SER A 237 -19.43 -20.31 6.52
N MET A 238 -20.76 -20.15 6.51
CA MET A 238 -21.46 -18.90 6.86
C MET A 238 -21.32 -18.51 8.35
N GLY A 239 -20.25 -18.97 9.02
CA GLY A 239 -20.00 -18.82 10.44
C GLY A 239 -19.00 -17.70 10.78
N PHE A 240 -18.78 -17.50 12.08
CA PHE A 240 -17.81 -16.53 12.58
C PHE A 240 -16.37 -17.01 12.32
N TRP A 241 -15.59 -16.18 11.62
CA TRP A 241 -14.16 -16.39 11.46
C TRP A 241 -13.45 -16.19 12.79
N LYS A 242 -12.43 -17.01 13.07
CA LYS A 242 -11.69 -16.90 14.32
C LYS A 242 -10.85 -15.63 14.29
N LYS A 243 -11.14 -14.68 15.18
CA LYS A 243 -10.37 -13.45 15.34
C LYS A 243 -9.16 -13.65 16.26
N ILE A 244 -7.96 -13.37 15.75
CA ILE A 244 -6.69 -13.46 16.47
C ILE A 244 -6.10 -12.06 16.59
N LEU A 245 -5.69 -11.66 17.81
CA LEU A 245 -4.92 -10.42 18.01
C LEU A 245 -3.45 -10.69 17.67
N ILE A 246 -2.94 -9.96 16.69
CA ILE A 246 -1.52 -10.01 16.31
C ILE A 246 -0.71 -9.06 17.20
N GLY A 247 -1.15 -7.81 17.35
CA GLY A 247 -0.36 -6.80 18.05
C GLY A 247 -0.98 -5.40 18.10
N ALA A 248 -0.22 -4.46 18.65
CA ALA A 248 -0.53 -3.03 18.72
C ALA A 248 -1.91 -2.69 19.34
N ARG A 249 -2.35 -3.50 20.32
CA ARG A 249 -3.66 -3.29 20.96
C ARG A 249 -3.73 -1.94 21.65
N GLY A 250 -4.73 -1.13 21.30
CA GLY A 250 -4.96 0.19 21.86
C GLY A 250 -4.13 1.30 21.22
N GLU A 251 -3.35 0.99 20.18
CA GLU A 251 -2.59 1.98 19.40
C GLU A 251 -3.41 2.47 18.19
N GLU A 252 -3.07 3.66 17.68
CA GLU A 252 -3.55 4.11 16.36
C GLU A 252 -2.65 3.50 15.28
N VAL A 253 -2.99 2.29 14.86
CA VAL A 253 -2.30 1.59 13.77
C VAL A 253 -2.68 2.21 12.43
N MET A 254 -1.68 2.53 11.62
CA MET A 254 -1.84 3.07 10.28
C MET A 254 -1.58 1.96 9.25
N PHE A 255 -0.83 2.23 8.18
CA PHE A 255 -0.49 1.18 7.21
C PHE A 255 0.59 0.23 7.73
N MET A 256 0.46 -1.04 7.35
CA MET A 256 1.38 -2.10 7.70
C MET A 256 1.91 -2.81 6.46
N ASP A 257 3.06 -3.45 6.63
CA ASP A 257 3.70 -4.32 5.66
C ASP A 257 3.97 -5.70 6.28
N VAL A 258 4.01 -6.73 5.43
CA VAL A 258 4.09 -8.12 5.86
C VAL A 258 5.16 -8.83 5.07
N LEU A 259 6.13 -9.40 5.78
CA LEU A 259 7.18 -10.22 5.21
C LEU A 259 7.07 -11.64 5.74
N SER A 260 7.14 -12.64 4.87
CA SER A 260 7.42 -14.02 5.28
C SER A 260 8.92 -14.19 5.44
N LYS A 261 9.36 -14.70 6.60
CA LYS A 261 10.75 -15.12 6.77
C LYS A 261 10.76 -16.63 7.04
N GLU A 262 11.40 -17.37 6.15
CA GLU A 262 11.78 -18.79 6.33
C GLU A 262 10.60 -19.80 6.39
N GLU A 263 9.55 -19.62 5.57
CA GLU A 263 8.37 -20.52 5.43
C GLU A 263 7.51 -20.74 6.69
N LYS A 264 7.99 -20.40 7.89
CA LYS A 264 7.32 -20.73 9.17
C LYS A 264 7.01 -19.53 10.05
N THR A 265 7.47 -18.34 9.66
CA THR A 265 7.19 -17.12 10.44
C THR A 265 6.73 -15.98 9.56
N TRP A 266 5.79 -15.23 10.11
CA TRP A 266 5.37 -13.94 9.60
C TRP A 266 6.04 -12.83 10.40
N SER A 267 6.49 -11.79 9.72
CA SER A 267 6.97 -10.54 10.31
C SER A 267 6.10 -9.39 9.81
N ILE A 268 5.30 -8.82 10.71
CA ILE A 268 4.40 -7.69 10.41
C ILE A 268 5.03 -6.42 10.96
N TRP A 269 5.27 -5.47 10.07
CA TRP A 269 5.75 -4.12 10.39
C TRP A 269 4.57 -3.16 10.32
N ALA A 270 4.37 -2.36 11.37
CA ALA A 270 3.24 -1.45 11.45
C ALA A 270 3.70 -0.04 11.78
N ALA A 271 3.23 0.93 10.98
CA ALA A 271 3.32 2.34 11.33
C ALA A 271 2.29 2.65 12.41
N ILE A 272 2.77 3.14 13.56
CA ILE A 272 1.94 3.63 14.66
C ILE A 272 2.03 5.15 14.67
N ARG A 273 0.86 5.79 14.58
CA ARG A 273 0.74 7.24 14.38
C ARG A 273 1.59 8.07 15.36
N SER A 274 1.80 7.59 16.58
CA SER A 274 2.60 8.23 17.63
C SER A 274 4.13 8.19 17.39
N ARG A 275 4.59 8.29 16.13
CA ARG A 275 5.98 8.22 15.68
C ARG A 275 6.69 6.93 16.10
N GLN A 276 6.02 5.80 15.88
CA GLN A 276 6.61 4.50 16.12
C GLN A 276 6.45 3.59 14.92
N ILE A 277 7.44 2.73 14.71
CA ILE A 277 7.28 1.52 13.94
C ILE A 277 7.28 0.37 14.95
N GLN A 278 6.38 -0.58 14.79
CA GLN A 278 6.36 -1.80 15.60
C GLN A 278 6.50 -3.03 14.69
N ARG A 279 7.26 -4.03 15.13
CA ARG A 279 7.36 -5.34 14.46
C ARG A 279 6.79 -6.40 15.39
N PHE A 280 5.97 -7.27 14.81
CA PHE A 280 5.51 -8.49 15.44
C PHE A 280 5.95 -9.67 14.60
N THR A 281 6.57 -10.66 15.26
CA THR A 281 6.95 -11.91 14.62
C THR A 281 6.22 -13.06 15.29
N PHE A 282 5.57 -13.91 14.49
CA PHE A 282 4.79 -15.03 14.99
C PHE A 282 4.92 -16.25 14.08
N GLN A 283 4.69 -17.42 14.65
CA GLN A 283 4.61 -18.68 13.92
C GLN A 283 3.32 -18.72 13.09
N THR A 284 3.40 -19.22 11.86
CA THR A 284 2.29 -19.24 10.89
C THR A 284 1.08 -20.04 11.40
N GLU A 285 1.26 -21.31 11.75
CA GLU A 285 0.15 -22.20 12.18
C GLU A 285 -0.39 -21.89 13.60
N SER A 286 0.51 -21.63 14.56
CA SER A 286 0.10 -21.51 15.97
C SER A 286 -0.29 -20.09 16.38
N PHE A 287 0.08 -19.09 15.58
CA PHE A 287 0.01 -17.67 15.91
C PHE A 287 0.75 -17.30 17.22
N GLU A 288 1.70 -18.13 17.65
CA GLU A 288 2.54 -17.82 18.80
C GLU A 288 3.52 -16.70 18.45
N ARG A 289 3.41 -15.58 19.15
CA ARG A 289 4.32 -14.44 18.97
C ARG A 289 5.69 -14.74 19.57
N THR A 290 6.70 -14.78 18.73
CA THR A 290 8.10 -15.05 19.09
C THR A 290 8.90 -13.78 19.34
N GLN A 291 8.54 -12.66 18.69
CA GLN A 291 9.25 -11.40 18.85
C GLN A 291 8.30 -10.20 18.76
N GLU A 292 8.64 -9.16 19.51
CA GLU A 292 8.04 -7.84 19.44
C GLU A 292 9.14 -6.78 19.52
N SER A 293 9.07 -5.74 18.72
CA SER A 293 10.07 -4.67 18.69
C SER A 293 9.41 -3.34 18.38
N ILE A 294 9.89 -2.27 19.02
CA ILE A 294 9.31 -0.92 18.90
C ILE A 294 10.46 0.06 18.62
N TRP A 295 10.34 0.82 17.55
CA TRP A 295 11.26 1.90 17.19
C TRP A 295 10.52 3.22 17.24
N LYS A 296 11.12 4.21 17.90
CA LYS A 296 10.60 5.58 17.97
C LYS A 296 11.53 6.49 17.19
N PHE A 297 10.95 7.49 16.52
CA PHE A 297 11.72 8.49 15.77
C PHE A 297 11.36 9.91 16.22
N GLY A 298 12.28 10.84 15.91
CA GLY A 298 12.25 12.22 16.38
C GLY A 298 11.17 13.07 15.74
N ASP A 299 11.06 14.31 16.23
CA ASP A 299 10.12 15.32 15.75
C ASP A 299 10.56 16.03 14.46
N ASP A 300 11.76 15.72 13.97
CA ASP A 300 12.23 16.04 12.61
C ASP A 300 11.33 15.45 11.51
N PHE A 301 10.45 14.51 11.87
CA PHE A 301 9.51 13.85 10.97
C PHE A 301 8.06 14.09 11.41
N GLY A 302 7.14 13.93 10.45
CA GLY A 302 5.71 13.86 10.74
C GLY A 302 5.34 12.66 11.64
N THR A 303 4.05 12.40 11.80
CA THR A 303 3.53 11.20 12.45
C THR A 303 3.49 10.04 11.45
N ALA A 304 3.85 8.83 11.88
CA ALA A 304 3.96 7.67 10.98
C ALA A 304 2.62 7.39 10.27
N LYS A 305 2.67 7.10 8.97
CA LYS A 305 1.50 6.83 8.13
C LYS A 305 1.63 5.48 7.44
N ALA A 306 2.74 5.18 6.78
CA ALA A 306 3.03 3.85 6.27
C ALA A 306 4.45 3.41 6.56
N VAL A 307 4.67 2.10 6.52
CA VAL A 307 5.99 1.47 6.53
C VAL A 307 6.01 0.42 5.43
N VAL A 308 7.14 0.32 4.71
CA VAL A 308 7.45 -0.77 3.79
C VAL A 308 8.87 -1.25 4.05
N ALA A 309 9.13 -2.53 3.82
CA ALA A 309 10.42 -3.14 4.05
C ALA A 309 11.04 -3.68 2.74
N GLY A 310 12.33 -3.41 2.54
CA GLY A 310 13.08 -3.85 1.36
C GLY A 310 14.58 -3.59 1.54
N ASP A 311 15.42 -4.22 0.73
CA ASP A 311 16.88 -3.99 0.74
C ASP A 311 17.22 -2.82 -0.19
N LEU A 312 17.33 -1.60 0.37
CA LEU A 312 17.49 -0.37 -0.42
C LEU A 312 18.97 -0.06 -0.73
N ASP A 313 19.91 -0.62 0.03
CA ASP A 313 21.36 -0.43 -0.17
C ASP A 313 22.10 -1.67 -0.69
N SER A 314 21.34 -2.70 -1.10
CA SER A 314 21.84 -3.96 -1.66
C SER A 314 22.83 -4.70 -0.76
N ASP A 315 22.68 -4.57 0.56
CA ASP A 315 23.56 -5.20 1.54
C ASP A 315 23.08 -6.59 2.01
N GLY A 316 21.95 -7.03 1.49
CA GLY A 316 21.30 -8.31 1.81
C GLY A 316 20.45 -8.26 3.08
N LYS A 317 20.21 -7.10 3.68
CA LYS A 317 19.37 -6.92 4.87
C LYS A 317 18.19 -6.04 4.56
N MET A 318 17.09 -6.31 5.27
CA MET A 318 15.88 -5.50 5.12
C MET A 318 16.07 -4.16 5.83
N ASP A 319 15.84 -3.09 5.08
CA ASP A 319 15.64 -1.74 5.55
C ASP A 319 14.15 -1.45 5.72
N LEU A 320 13.84 -0.25 6.22
CA LEU A 320 12.49 0.27 6.25
C LEU A 320 12.43 1.64 5.60
N VAL A 321 11.37 1.88 4.84
CA VAL A 321 10.96 3.23 4.43
C VAL A 321 9.68 3.56 5.17
N VAL A 322 9.57 4.80 5.65
CA VAL A 322 8.43 5.28 6.41
C VAL A 322 7.91 6.56 5.79
N SER A 323 6.61 6.60 5.49
CA SER A 323 5.89 7.82 5.13
C SER A 323 5.20 8.40 6.35
N CYS A 324 4.99 9.71 6.32
CA CYS A 324 4.43 10.47 7.42
C CYS A 324 3.29 11.38 6.97
N GLU A 325 2.32 11.56 7.86
CA GLU A 325 1.36 12.67 7.84
C GLU A 325 1.81 13.77 8.82
N ASN A 326 1.28 15.00 8.67
CA ASN A 326 1.62 16.14 9.52
C ASN A 326 3.11 16.53 9.48
N ALA A 327 3.77 16.37 8.33
CA ALA A 327 5.16 16.78 8.09
C ALA A 327 5.31 18.30 7.85
N ASN A 328 4.67 19.12 8.70
CA ASN A 328 4.74 20.58 8.64
C ASN A 328 6.09 21.13 9.13
N ASP A 329 6.34 22.43 8.92
CA ASP A 329 7.39 23.19 9.61
C ASP A 329 8.80 22.59 9.44
N ALA A 330 9.17 22.32 8.19
CA ALA A 330 10.46 21.73 7.78
C ALA A 330 10.66 20.24 8.10
N LYS A 331 9.64 19.55 8.61
CA LYS A 331 9.72 18.10 8.84
C LYS A 331 9.81 17.33 7.53
N SER A 332 10.47 16.19 7.61
CA SER A 332 10.49 15.23 6.51
C SER A 332 9.26 14.32 6.54
N GLY A 333 8.67 14.11 5.37
CA GLY A 333 7.49 13.30 5.14
C GLY A 333 7.78 11.87 4.70
N VAL A 334 8.99 11.61 4.17
CA VAL A 334 9.45 10.26 3.84
C VAL A 334 10.89 10.10 4.31
N PHE A 335 11.18 8.99 4.99
CA PHE A 335 12.53 8.69 5.46
C PHE A 335 12.86 7.20 5.40
N TRP A 336 14.16 6.93 5.33
CA TRP A 336 14.74 5.59 5.28
C TRP A 336 15.45 5.26 6.59
N LEU A 337 15.30 4.02 7.03
CA LEU A 337 15.96 3.40 8.17
C LEU A 337 16.85 2.24 7.69
N PRO A 338 18.14 2.49 7.39
CA PRO A 338 19.07 1.43 7.03
C PRO A 338 19.23 0.43 8.17
N ARG A 339 19.02 -0.86 7.92
CA ARG A 339 19.03 -1.95 8.89
C ARG A 339 18.23 -1.59 10.14
N ALA A 340 16.92 -1.85 10.08
CA ALA A 340 16.01 -1.68 11.20
C ALA A 340 16.72 -2.05 12.51
N GLU A 341 16.70 -1.14 13.50
CA GLU A 341 17.29 -1.26 14.86
C GLU A 341 18.62 -0.53 15.14
N THR A 342 19.42 -0.08 14.17
CA THR A 342 20.80 0.35 14.48
C THR A 342 21.28 1.70 13.94
N THR A 343 20.55 2.32 13.03
CA THR A 343 21.00 3.57 12.38
C THR A 343 20.02 4.73 12.59
N LYS A 344 20.53 5.95 12.40
CA LYS A 344 19.70 7.16 12.43
C LYS A 344 18.83 7.21 11.17
N PRO A 345 17.55 7.60 11.28
CA PRO A 345 16.70 7.84 10.13
C PRO A 345 17.31 8.87 9.19
N ARG A 346 17.19 8.64 7.89
CA ARG A 346 17.70 9.51 6.82
C ARG A 346 16.51 10.07 6.05
N SER A 347 16.39 11.39 6.02
CA SER A 347 15.33 12.06 5.25
C SER A 347 15.48 11.78 3.76
N ILE A 348 14.35 11.52 3.08
CA ILE A 348 14.26 11.38 1.63
C ILE A 348 13.52 12.58 1.03
N SER A 349 12.33 12.91 1.54
CA SER A 349 11.49 13.97 0.92
C SER A 349 11.96 15.40 1.17
N GLY A 350 12.77 15.61 2.21
CA GLY A 350 13.01 16.94 2.76
C GLY A 350 11.70 17.58 3.25
N SER A 351 11.65 18.90 3.28
CA SER A 351 10.56 19.68 3.88
C SER A 351 9.33 19.93 3.01
N LYS A 352 9.29 19.38 1.78
CA LYS A 352 8.19 19.61 0.84
C LYS A 352 7.17 18.48 0.94
N GLY A 353 5.89 18.81 0.99
CA GLY A 353 4.81 17.84 1.17
C GLY A 353 4.48 17.63 2.65
N VAL A 354 3.20 17.44 2.94
CA VAL A 354 2.70 17.41 4.33
C VAL A 354 2.10 16.06 4.70
N LYS A 355 1.41 15.42 3.75
CA LYS A 355 0.70 14.16 3.97
C LYS A 355 1.07 13.17 2.87
N PHE A 356 2.04 12.33 3.18
CA PHE A 356 2.45 11.22 2.33
C PHE A 356 1.70 9.95 2.72
N ASP A 357 1.19 9.23 1.74
CA ASP A 357 0.34 8.06 1.97
C ASP A 357 1.12 6.74 1.85
N ARG A 358 0.47 5.65 1.47
CA ARG A 358 1.07 4.34 1.20
C ARG A 358 2.21 4.46 0.21
N MET A 359 3.20 3.58 0.37
CA MET A 359 4.36 3.48 -0.49
C MET A 359 4.45 2.10 -1.12
N GLU A 360 5.11 2.02 -2.26
CA GLU A 360 5.55 0.79 -2.90
C GLU A 360 7.05 0.90 -3.19
N LEU A 361 7.76 -0.21 -3.06
CA LEU A 361 9.17 -0.31 -3.44
C LEU A 361 9.28 -1.02 -4.80
N ILE A 362 9.85 -0.34 -5.79
CA ILE A 362 9.91 -0.83 -7.18
C ILE A 362 11.06 -0.15 -7.92
N ASP A 363 11.79 -0.89 -8.74
CA ASP A 363 12.75 -0.33 -9.71
C ASP A 363 11.97 0.28 -10.89
N LEU A 364 11.81 1.61 -10.91
CA LEU A 364 11.01 2.30 -11.94
C LEU A 364 11.83 2.69 -13.15
N ASP A 365 13.13 2.89 -13.00
CA ASP A 365 14.00 3.40 -14.04
C ASP A 365 14.97 2.37 -14.62
N GLY A 366 14.89 1.14 -14.14
CA GLY A 366 15.55 -0.05 -14.63
C GLY A 366 17.04 -0.11 -14.30
N ASP A 367 17.51 0.62 -13.29
CA ASP A 367 18.92 0.64 -12.89
C ASP A 367 19.29 -0.47 -11.89
N GLY A 368 18.30 -1.18 -11.35
CA GLY A 368 18.45 -2.36 -10.52
C GLY A 368 18.38 -2.10 -9.01
N ASP A 369 18.15 -0.86 -8.57
CA ASP A 369 17.84 -0.57 -7.17
C ASP A 369 16.33 -0.32 -6.94
N LEU A 370 15.92 -0.33 -5.66
CA LEU A 370 14.51 -0.09 -5.31
C LEU A 370 14.26 1.40 -5.13
N ASP A 371 13.36 1.96 -5.92
CA ASP A 371 12.80 3.30 -5.75
C ASP A 371 11.61 3.30 -4.78
N ILE A 372 11.17 4.51 -4.39
CA ILE A 372 10.00 4.70 -3.54
C ILE A 372 8.90 5.41 -4.31
N LEU A 373 7.83 4.69 -4.64
CA LEU A 373 6.61 5.23 -5.22
C LEU A 373 5.62 5.58 -4.12
N THR A 374 5.01 6.77 -4.15
CA THR A 374 4.00 7.20 -3.16
C THR A 374 3.11 8.33 -3.69
N CYS A 375 2.18 8.79 -2.85
CA CYS A 375 1.31 9.93 -3.10
C CYS A 375 1.54 11.01 -2.04
N GLU A 376 1.32 12.26 -2.42
CA GLU A 376 1.16 13.38 -1.48
C GLU A 376 -0.14 14.13 -1.77
N GLU A 377 -0.93 14.30 -0.72
CA GLU A 377 -2.34 14.68 -0.85
C GLU A 377 -2.59 16.19 -0.81
N ARG A 378 -1.78 16.96 -0.08
CA ARG A 378 -2.12 18.33 0.34
C ARG A 378 -1.39 19.42 -0.43
N ASP A 379 -0.08 19.28 -0.63
CA ASP A 379 0.76 20.26 -1.32
C ASP A 379 0.78 20.04 -2.84
N LEU A 380 -0.09 19.17 -3.34
CA LEU A 380 -0.25 18.85 -4.76
C LEU A 380 1.03 18.32 -5.40
N LEU A 381 1.83 17.53 -4.66
CA LEU A 381 2.88 16.75 -5.33
C LEU A 381 2.29 15.59 -6.13
N GLY A 382 1.08 15.14 -5.76
CA GLY A 382 0.29 14.15 -6.47
C GLY A 382 0.90 12.75 -6.38
N VAL A 383 0.86 12.00 -7.48
CA VAL A 383 1.55 10.71 -7.61
C VAL A 383 3.01 10.97 -7.99
N LEU A 384 3.94 10.45 -7.21
CA LEU A 384 5.36 10.74 -7.34
C LEU A 384 6.23 9.55 -6.93
N TRP A 385 7.49 9.58 -7.35
CA TRP A 385 8.48 8.65 -6.85
C TRP A 385 9.80 9.35 -6.52
N TYR A 386 10.57 8.73 -5.64
CA TYR A 386 11.92 9.14 -5.29
C TYR A 386 12.89 8.11 -5.85
N GLU A 387 13.77 8.59 -6.74
CA GLU A 387 14.85 7.82 -7.35
C GLU A 387 15.93 7.55 -6.31
N ASN A 388 16.20 6.28 -6.08
CA ASN A 388 17.29 5.87 -5.22
C ASN A 388 18.61 6.20 -5.94
N PRO A 389 19.55 6.92 -5.32
CA PRO A 389 20.80 7.27 -5.99
C PRO A 389 21.80 6.10 -6.04
N HIS A 390 21.38 4.87 -5.74
CA HIS A 390 22.27 3.76 -5.41
C HIS A 390 22.71 2.91 -6.61
N PHE A 391 22.90 3.50 -7.79
CA PHE A 391 23.85 3.02 -8.80
C PHE A 391 24.54 4.20 -9.53
N GLN A 392 25.48 4.87 -8.85
CA GLN A 392 26.52 5.68 -9.51
C GLN A 392 27.94 5.31 -9.07
#